data_AF-A0A0E4G267-F1
#
_entry.id   AF-A0A0E4G267-F1
#
_cell.length_a   1.000
_cell.length_b   1.000
_cell.length_c   1.000
_cell.angle_alpha   90.00
_cell.angle_beta   90.00
_cell.angle_gamma   90.00
#
_symmetry.space_group_name_H-M   'P 1'
#
loop_
_entity.id
_entity.type
_entity.pdbx_description
1 polymer ?
#
loop_
_entity_poly.entity_id
_entity_poly.type
_entity_poly.pdbx_seq_one_letter_code
_entity_poly.pdbx_strand_id
1 'polypeptide(L)'
;MLHADYPFWSFVGLVAVLLPLPWHWRARNVATLALIFWIALANLIVFVNSLVWADNFADHAPAWCDISGRIWQIFGYGIPACSLAQMRRLESVASTRRSVITAVHRRRRMWLEAAWCLLLPPFMLPLLYVAQGHRYDIYENVGCRIVPTTTWAGLIVTHCFTILIALAVLVYSALAIRWFLVRRLQFRAILAASQTG
;
A
#
# COMPACT_ATOMS: atom_id res chain seq x y z
N MET A 1 -3.45 22.66 -21.63
CA MET A 1 -3.18 22.05 -20.32
C MET A 1 -4.25 22.50 -19.35
N LEU A 2 -5.46 21.96 -19.47
CA LEU A 2 -6.57 22.29 -18.56
C LEU A 2 -6.32 21.77 -17.12
N HIS A 3 -5.34 20.87 -16.94
CA HIS A 3 -5.01 20.23 -15.65
C HIS A 3 -3.49 20.10 -15.40
N ALA A 4 -2.78 21.23 -15.30
CA ALA A 4 -1.34 21.25 -14.96
C ALA A 4 -1.05 20.85 -13.49
N ASP A 5 -2.08 20.65 -12.68
CA ASP A 5 -2.02 20.28 -11.27
C ASP A 5 -1.58 18.82 -11.07
N TYR A 6 -2.04 17.87 -11.92
CA TYR A 6 -1.67 16.45 -11.80
C TYR A 6 -0.16 16.17 -11.86
N PRO A 7 0.61 16.67 -12.85
CA PRO A 7 2.04 16.40 -12.91
C PRO A 7 2.79 17.08 -11.76
N PHE A 8 2.37 18.29 -11.35
CA PHE A 8 2.97 18.99 -10.22
C PHE A 8 2.82 18.20 -8.93
N TRP A 9 1.60 17.82 -8.56
CA TRP A 9 1.35 17.07 -7.32
C TRP A 9 1.95 15.68 -7.35
N SER A 10 1.98 15.01 -8.50
CA SER A 10 2.62 13.69 -8.64
C SER A 10 4.13 13.76 -8.46
N PHE A 11 4.78 14.79 -9.02
CA PHE A 11 6.22 14.99 -8.84
C PHE A 11 6.56 15.33 -7.38
N VAL A 12 5.80 16.24 -6.77
CA VAL A 12 5.97 16.58 -5.34
C VAL A 12 5.75 15.34 -4.47
N GLY A 13 4.72 14.55 -4.75
CA GLY A 13 4.45 13.29 -4.05
C GLY A 13 5.57 12.26 -4.19
N LEU A 14 6.15 12.14 -5.39
CA LEU A 14 7.29 11.26 -5.68
C LEU A 14 8.53 11.67 -4.84
N VAL A 15 8.86 12.96 -4.81
CA VAL A 15 10.01 13.45 -4.03
C VAL A 15 9.74 13.28 -2.52
N ALA A 16 8.54 13.63 -2.06
CA ALA A 16 8.16 13.55 -0.66
C ALA A 16 8.20 12.11 -0.12
N VAL A 17 7.75 11.13 -0.90
CA VAL A 17 7.73 9.72 -0.45
C VAL A 17 9.11 9.07 -0.42
N LEU A 18 10.06 9.57 -1.21
CA LEU A 18 11.45 9.08 -1.23
C LEU A 18 12.29 9.64 -0.07
N LEU A 19 11.92 10.80 0.48
CA LEU A 19 12.64 11.44 1.60
C LEU A 19 12.83 10.52 2.83
N PRO A 20 11.81 9.78 3.33
CA PRO A 20 11.98 8.90 4.49
C PRO A 20 12.64 7.55 4.17
N LEU A 21 12.96 7.25 2.90
CA LEU A 21 13.50 5.96 2.47
C LEU A 21 14.81 5.58 3.17
N PRO A 22 15.83 6.46 3.31
CA PRO A 22 17.08 6.11 3.97
C PRO A 22 16.90 5.75 5.45
N TRP A 23 15.96 6.43 6.13
CA TRP A 23 15.67 6.23 7.54
C TRP A 23 14.99 4.88 7.77
N HIS A 24 13.98 4.56 6.97
CA HIS A 24 13.28 3.28 7.06
C HIS A 24 14.12 2.09 6.59
N TRP A 25 15.05 2.33 5.65
CA TRP A 25 16.04 1.34 5.23
C TRP A 25 16.93 0.92 6.40
N ARG A 26 17.50 1.90 7.11
CA ARG A 26 18.32 1.65 8.31
C ARG A 26 17.53 0.97 9.42
N ALA A 27 16.26 1.32 9.60
CA ALA A 27 15.35 0.68 10.55
C ALA A 27 14.91 -0.75 10.13
N ARG A 28 15.23 -1.18 8.91
CA ARG A 28 14.76 -2.43 8.26
C ARG A 28 13.24 -2.60 8.37
N ASN A 29 12.50 -1.53 8.11
CA ASN A 29 11.04 -1.54 8.14
C ASN A 29 10.47 -1.93 6.76
N VAL A 30 10.39 -3.24 6.49
CA VAL A 30 9.98 -3.78 5.18
C VAL A 30 8.59 -3.29 4.76
N ALA A 31 7.61 -3.31 5.66
CA ALA A 31 6.24 -2.89 5.34
C ALA A 31 6.16 -1.42 4.88
N THR A 32 6.94 -0.52 5.50
CA THR A 32 6.97 0.89 5.10
C THR A 32 7.81 1.10 3.85
N LEU A 33 8.91 0.35 3.67
CA LEU A 33 9.69 0.39 2.42
C LEU A 33 8.87 -0.08 1.21
N ALA A 34 8.09 -1.15 1.37
CA ALA A 34 7.18 -1.63 0.32
C ALA A 34 6.07 -0.60 0.03
N LEU A 35 5.53 0.05 1.06
CA LEU A 35 4.55 1.13 0.86
C LEU A 35 5.17 2.32 0.10
N ILE A 36 6.38 2.75 0.46
CA ILE A 36 7.12 3.81 -0.23
C ILE A 36 7.32 3.43 -1.70
N PHE A 37 7.74 2.19 -1.97
CA PHE A 37 7.89 1.68 -3.34
C PHE A 37 6.59 1.77 -4.14
N TRP A 38 5.47 1.27 -3.60
CA TRP A 38 4.18 1.32 -4.30
C TRP A 38 3.71 2.76 -4.55
N ILE A 39 3.82 3.64 -3.55
CA ILE A 39 3.40 5.05 -3.70
C ILE A 39 4.31 5.80 -4.69
N ALA A 40 5.63 5.57 -4.65
CA ALA A 40 6.56 6.16 -5.60
C ALA A 40 6.23 5.73 -7.04
N LEU A 41 5.99 4.43 -7.24
CA LEU A 41 5.60 3.90 -8.55
C LEU A 41 4.25 4.47 -9.03
N ALA A 42 3.29 4.66 -8.12
CA ALA A 42 2.00 5.27 -8.46
C ALA A 42 2.15 6.72 -8.91
N ASN A 43 2.93 7.52 -8.16
CA ASN A 43 3.21 8.90 -8.54
C ASN A 43 3.97 8.98 -9.86
N LEU A 44 4.92 8.09 -10.12
CA LEU A 44 5.63 8.02 -11.39
C LEU A 44 4.68 7.74 -12.57
N ILE A 45 3.76 6.78 -12.39
CA ILE A 45 2.77 6.46 -13.43
C ILE A 45 1.87 7.65 -13.73
N VAL A 46 1.32 8.32 -12.69
CA VAL A 46 0.46 9.50 -12.90
C VAL A 46 1.24 10.65 -13.53
N PHE A 47 2.49 10.86 -13.11
CA PHE A 47 3.37 11.88 -13.68
C PHE A 47 3.61 11.64 -15.18
N VAL A 48 4.04 10.44 -15.57
CA VAL A 48 4.27 10.12 -16.99
C VAL A 48 2.96 10.20 -17.79
N ASN A 49 1.87 9.66 -17.26
CA ASN A 49 0.59 9.67 -17.95
C ASN A 49 0.06 11.08 -18.19
N SER A 50 0.14 11.97 -17.20
CA SER A 50 -0.30 13.36 -17.34
C SER A 50 0.56 14.18 -18.30
N LEU A 51 1.82 13.80 -18.52
CA LEU A 51 2.70 14.42 -19.51
C LEU A 51 2.42 13.92 -20.93
N VAL A 52 2.28 12.60 -21.11
CA VAL A 52 2.12 11.98 -22.44
C VAL A 52 0.73 12.25 -23.01
N TRP A 53 -0.32 12.22 -22.17
CA TRP A 53 -1.72 12.41 -22.57
C TRP A 53 -2.27 13.80 -22.22
N ALA A 54 -1.40 14.81 -22.19
CA ALA A 54 -1.81 16.20 -22.03
C ALA A 54 -2.64 16.66 -23.24
N ASP A 55 -3.91 17.00 -23.00
CA ASP A 55 -4.89 17.43 -24.00
C ASP A 55 -4.99 16.47 -25.22
N ASN A 56 -4.74 15.16 -25.01
CA ASN A 56 -4.82 14.15 -26.08
C ASN A 56 -5.33 12.78 -25.58
N PHE A 57 -5.84 11.98 -26.52
CA PHE A 57 -6.33 10.61 -26.31
C PHE A 57 -5.71 9.60 -27.28
N ALA A 58 -4.65 9.99 -28.00
CA ALA A 58 -4.00 9.14 -28.98
C ALA A 58 -3.13 8.07 -28.31
N ASP A 59 -3.02 6.90 -28.93
CA ASP A 59 -2.19 5.81 -28.41
C ASP A 59 -0.71 6.01 -28.77
N HIS A 60 -0.05 6.92 -28.06
CA HIS A 60 1.36 7.26 -28.28
C HIS A 60 2.34 6.16 -27.83
N ALA A 61 1.97 5.37 -26.82
CA ALA A 61 2.88 4.43 -26.15
C ALA A 61 2.17 3.14 -25.67
N PRO A 62 1.76 2.25 -26.59
CA PRO A 62 0.97 1.06 -26.25
C PRO A 62 1.70 0.12 -25.26
N ALA A 63 3.02 -0.04 -25.40
CA ALA A 63 3.82 -0.85 -24.48
C ALA A 63 3.85 -0.26 -23.05
N TRP A 64 3.84 1.07 -22.92
CA TRP A 64 3.72 1.72 -21.61
C TRP A 64 2.33 1.51 -21.02
N CYS A 65 1.28 1.60 -21.84
CA CYS A 65 -0.10 1.38 -21.42
C CYS A 65 -0.34 -0.01 -20.84
N ASP A 66 0.21 -1.05 -21.47
CA ASP A 66 0.10 -2.41 -20.98
C ASP A 66 0.79 -2.60 -19.63
N ILE A 67 1.97 -2.00 -19.43
CA ILE A 67 2.73 -2.16 -18.18
C ILE A 67 2.13 -1.30 -17.06
N SER A 68 1.98 0.00 -17.31
CA SER A 68 1.49 0.97 -16.31
C SER A 68 0.06 0.68 -15.90
N GLY A 69 -0.79 0.24 -16.84
CA GLY A 69 -2.18 -0.16 -16.55
C GLY A 69 -2.25 -1.35 -15.59
N ARG A 70 -1.42 -2.37 -15.78
CA ARG A 70 -1.36 -3.55 -14.89
C ARG A 70 -0.83 -3.20 -13.52
N ILE A 71 0.24 -2.39 -13.47
CA ILE A 71 0.79 -1.89 -12.22
C ILE A 71 -0.26 -1.06 -11.47
N TRP A 72 -1.05 -0.26 -12.19
CA TRP A 72 -2.12 0.54 -11.59
C TRP A 72 -3.19 -0.33 -10.92
N GLN A 73 -3.64 -1.40 -11.59
CA GLN A 73 -4.61 -2.33 -11.01
C GLN A 73 -4.11 -2.94 -9.70
N ILE A 74 -2.82 -3.33 -9.64
CA ILE A 74 -2.29 -4.00 -8.46
C ILE A 74 -1.98 -3.05 -7.29
N PHE A 75 -1.92 -1.73 -7.49
CA PHE A 75 -1.85 -0.78 -6.38
C PHE A 75 -3.04 -0.92 -5.42
N GLY A 76 -4.23 -1.25 -5.95
CA GLY A 76 -5.44 -1.50 -5.16
C GLY A 76 -5.31 -2.66 -4.17
N TYR A 77 -4.28 -3.50 -4.31
CA TYR A 77 -3.98 -4.61 -3.41
C TYR A 77 -2.67 -4.42 -2.64
N GLY A 78 -1.64 -3.86 -3.28
CA GLY A 78 -0.33 -3.62 -2.68
C GLY A 78 -0.39 -2.64 -1.50
N ILE A 79 -1.10 -1.52 -1.66
CA ILE A 79 -1.20 -0.50 -0.59
C ILE A 79 -1.96 -1.05 0.63
N PRO A 80 -3.14 -1.69 0.49
CA PRO A 80 -3.81 -2.34 1.62
C PRO A 80 -3.00 -3.47 2.27
N ALA A 81 -2.28 -4.27 1.48
CA ALA A 81 -1.42 -5.32 2.04
C ALA A 81 -0.30 -4.72 2.92
N CYS A 82 0.30 -3.61 2.47
CA CYS A 82 1.28 -2.87 3.25
C CYS A 82 0.69 -2.29 4.54
N SER A 83 -0.52 -1.72 4.48
CA SER A 83 -1.18 -1.16 5.66
C SER A 83 -1.50 -2.23 6.71
N LEU A 84 -1.93 -3.42 6.29
CA LEU A 84 -2.14 -4.57 7.18
C LEU A 84 -0.84 -5.02 7.86
N ALA A 85 0.27 -5.10 7.11
CA ALA A 85 1.57 -5.43 7.67
C ALA A 85 2.04 -4.40 8.71
N GLN A 86 1.77 -3.11 8.46
CA GLN A 86 2.05 -2.04 9.43
C GLN A 86 1.19 -2.16 10.69
N MET A 87 -0.11 -2.39 10.57
CA MET A 87 -1.00 -2.55 11.74
C MET A 87 -0.65 -3.79 12.57
N ARG A 88 -0.30 -4.91 11.93
CA ARG A 88 0.23 -6.10 12.62
C ARG A 88 1.51 -5.81 13.39
N ARG A 89 2.38 -4.94 12.86
CA ARG A 89 3.58 -4.49 13.56
C ARG A 89 3.24 -3.66 14.79
N LEU A 90 2.32 -2.71 14.66
CA LEU A 90 1.90 -1.84 15.75
C LEU A 90 1.24 -2.65 16.88
N GLU A 91 0.36 -3.59 16.53
CA GLU A 91 -0.27 -4.50 17.49
C GLU A 91 0.77 -5.36 18.21
N SER A 92 1.74 -5.92 17.49
CA SER A 92 2.82 -6.72 18.08
C SER A 92 3.74 -5.93 19.01
N VAL A 93 3.94 -4.63 18.76
CA VAL A 93 4.75 -3.75 19.64
C VAL A 93 3.96 -3.30 20.86
N ALA A 94 2.65 -3.11 20.72
CA ALA A 94 1.75 -2.72 21.79
C ALA A 94 1.48 -3.88 22.76
N SER A 95 1.35 -5.12 22.27
CA SER A 95 1.04 -6.28 23.10
C SER A 95 2.20 -6.69 24.02
N THR A 96 1.85 -7.20 25.20
CA THR A 96 2.79 -7.68 26.23
C THR A 96 3.42 -9.04 25.89
N ARG A 97 3.03 -9.66 24.76
CA ARG A 97 3.50 -10.98 24.31
C ARG A 97 4.95 -10.99 23.81
N ARG A 98 5.72 -9.93 24.06
CA ARG A 98 7.10 -9.80 23.60
C ARG A 98 8.03 -10.67 24.46
N SER A 99 7.93 -11.99 24.28
CA SER A 99 9.06 -12.87 24.55
C SER A 99 10.22 -12.49 23.63
N VAL A 100 11.45 -12.76 24.06
CA VAL A 100 12.69 -12.41 23.36
C VAL A 100 12.59 -12.79 21.87
N ILE A 101 12.38 -11.79 20.99
CA ILE A 101 12.31 -12.04 19.56
C ILE A 101 13.72 -12.38 19.09
N THR A 102 13.97 -13.65 18.81
CA THR A 102 15.25 -14.09 18.27
C THR A 102 15.49 -13.45 16.90
N ALA A 103 16.77 -13.25 16.54
CA ALA A 103 17.14 -12.68 15.24
C ALA A 103 16.54 -13.46 14.05
N VAL A 104 16.37 -14.77 14.20
CA VAL A 104 15.73 -15.66 13.22
C VAL A 104 14.25 -15.31 13.04
N HIS A 105 13.51 -15.10 14.12
CA HIS A 105 12.09 -14.74 14.05
C HIS A 105 11.90 -13.37 13.40
N ARG A 106 12.81 -12.42 13.68
CA ARG A 106 12.81 -11.11 13.02
C ARG A 106 13.03 -11.22 11.52
N ARG A 107 14.02 -12.02 11.07
CA ARG A 107 14.30 -12.20 9.64
C ARG A 107 13.15 -12.92 8.92
N ARG A 108 12.57 -13.95 9.53
CA ARG A 108 11.40 -14.65 8.98
C ARG A 108 10.20 -13.72 8.83
N ARG A 109 9.91 -12.89 9.83
CA ARG A 109 8.86 -11.88 9.79
C ARG A 109 9.07 -10.87 8.66
N MET A 110 10.29 -10.37 8.49
CA MET A 110 10.64 -9.45 7.41
C MET A 110 10.40 -10.07 6.02
N TRP A 111 10.81 -11.32 5.80
CA TRP A 111 10.56 -12.01 4.53
C TRP A 111 9.09 -12.25 4.26
N LEU A 112 8.32 -12.63 5.28
CA LEU A 112 6.87 -12.78 5.16
C LEU A 112 6.22 -11.43 4.81
N GLU A 113 6.58 -10.35 5.51
CA GLU A 113 6.06 -9.00 5.19
C GLU A 113 6.40 -8.60 3.75
N ALA A 114 7.64 -8.83 3.29
CA ALA A 114 8.04 -8.57 1.91
C ALA A 114 7.19 -9.38 0.92
N ALA A 115 7.01 -10.68 1.18
CA ALA A 115 6.21 -11.55 0.33
C ALA A 115 4.75 -11.10 0.25
N TRP A 116 4.12 -10.81 1.40
CA TRP A 116 2.74 -10.33 1.44
C TRP A 116 2.56 -8.97 0.73
N CYS A 117 3.53 -8.07 0.85
CA CYS A 117 3.40 -6.72 0.28
C CYS A 117 3.79 -6.64 -1.21
N LEU A 118 4.71 -7.49 -1.68
CA LEU A 118 5.27 -7.41 -3.04
C LEU A 118 4.87 -8.56 -3.96
N LEU A 119 4.70 -9.79 -3.44
CA LEU A 119 4.37 -10.96 -4.27
C LEU A 119 2.86 -11.17 -4.42
N LEU A 120 2.08 -10.83 -3.41
CA LEU A 120 0.63 -11.00 -3.47
C LEU A 120 -0.05 -10.14 -4.55
N PRO A 121 0.30 -8.85 -4.75
CA PRO A 121 -0.37 -8.04 -5.77
C PRO A 121 -0.16 -8.57 -7.21
N PRO A 122 1.07 -8.94 -7.63
CA PRO A 122 1.29 -9.62 -8.91
C PRO A 122 0.55 -10.96 -9.04
N PHE A 123 0.38 -11.70 -7.94
CA PHE A 123 -0.35 -12.97 -7.96
C PHE A 123 -1.84 -12.80 -8.33
N MET A 124 -2.42 -11.62 -8.11
CA MET A 124 -3.80 -11.32 -8.51
C MET A 124 -3.94 -10.95 -10.00
N LEU A 125 -2.84 -10.68 -10.72
CA LEU A 125 -2.88 -10.27 -12.13
C LEU A 125 -3.61 -11.25 -13.06
N PRO A 126 -3.40 -12.58 -12.98
CA PRO A 126 -4.11 -13.52 -13.85
C PRO A 126 -5.63 -13.46 -13.66
N LEU A 127 -6.08 -13.31 -12.42
CA LEU A 127 -7.51 -13.21 -12.10
C LEU A 127 -8.11 -11.90 -12.63
N LEU A 128 -7.36 -10.80 -12.50
CA LEU A 128 -7.73 -9.49 -13.07
C LEU A 128 -7.74 -9.49 -14.60
N TYR A 129 -6.83 -10.26 -15.21
CA TYR A 129 -6.76 -10.43 -16.66
C TYR A 129 -8.01 -11.10 -17.21
N VAL A 130 -8.52 -12.13 -16.52
CA VAL A 130 -9.77 -12.82 -16.91
C VAL A 130 -11.00 -11.91 -16.75
N ALA A 131 -10.99 -11.00 -15.76
CA ALA A 131 -12.11 -10.09 -15.50
C ALA A 131 -12.14 -8.84 -16.40
N GLN A 132 -11.15 -8.67 -17.27
CA GLN A 132 -10.98 -7.49 -18.12
C GLN A 132 -11.81 -7.58 -19.40
N GLY A 133 -12.45 -6.47 -19.80
CA GLY A 133 -13.28 -6.41 -21.01
C GLY A 133 -12.50 -6.00 -22.26
N HIS A 134 -11.69 -4.94 -22.14
CA HIS A 134 -10.89 -4.37 -23.23
C HIS A 134 -9.45 -4.14 -22.77
N ARG A 135 -8.49 -4.06 -23.71
CA ARG A 135 -7.04 -4.03 -23.43
C ARG A 135 -6.61 -2.87 -22.51
N TYR A 136 -7.04 -1.66 -22.81
CA TYR A 136 -6.93 -0.47 -21.97
C TYR A 136 -7.79 0.63 -22.59
N ASP A 137 -8.23 1.56 -21.75
CA ASP A 137 -8.90 2.79 -22.15
C ASP A 137 -7.94 3.97 -21.90
N ILE A 138 -7.91 4.93 -22.82
CA ILE A 138 -7.11 6.15 -22.69
C ILE A 138 -8.05 7.27 -22.30
N TYR A 139 -7.81 7.87 -21.14
CA TYR A 139 -8.54 9.02 -20.66
C TYR A 139 -7.70 10.27 -20.88
N GLU A 140 -8.30 11.29 -21.50
CA GLU A 140 -7.64 12.59 -21.69
C GLU A 140 -7.15 13.15 -20.35
N ASN A 141 -5.92 13.67 -20.31
CA ASN A 141 -5.24 14.23 -19.13
C ASN A 141 -4.92 13.25 -17.98
N VAL A 142 -5.45 12.02 -18.02
CA VAL A 142 -5.23 10.99 -16.99
C VAL A 142 -4.35 9.84 -17.51
N GLY A 143 -4.39 9.59 -18.82
CA GLY A 143 -3.68 8.54 -19.54
C GLY A 143 -4.37 7.18 -19.51
N CYS A 144 -3.59 6.15 -19.74
CA CYS A 144 -4.05 4.78 -19.91
C CYS A 144 -4.48 4.11 -18.59
N ARG A 145 -5.64 3.44 -18.61
CA ARG A 145 -6.14 2.60 -17.51
C ARG A 145 -6.75 1.31 -18.03
N ILE A 146 -6.69 0.28 -17.21
CA ILE A 146 -7.37 -1.00 -17.49
C ILE A 146 -8.60 -1.08 -16.60
N VAL A 147 -9.77 -0.97 -17.22
CA VAL A 147 -11.05 -1.03 -16.53
C VAL A 147 -11.56 -2.48 -16.53
N PRO A 148 -11.83 -3.07 -15.35
CA PRO A 148 -12.46 -4.39 -15.28
C PRO A 148 -13.90 -4.33 -15.80
N THR A 149 -14.42 -5.47 -16.28
CA THR A 149 -15.82 -5.54 -16.70
C THR A 149 -16.77 -5.22 -15.53
N THR A 150 -17.86 -4.51 -15.83
CA THR A 150 -18.92 -4.18 -14.88
C THR A 150 -19.86 -5.36 -14.62
N THR A 151 -19.32 -6.57 -14.54
CA THR A 151 -20.04 -7.78 -14.16
C THR A 151 -19.94 -8.00 -12.66
N TRP A 152 -20.91 -8.72 -12.07
CA TRP A 152 -20.86 -9.11 -10.66
C TRP A 152 -19.57 -9.87 -10.32
N ALA A 153 -19.12 -10.75 -11.22
CA ALA A 153 -17.86 -11.47 -11.06
C ALA A 153 -16.65 -10.52 -11.05
N GLY A 154 -16.58 -9.54 -11.97
CA GLY A 154 -15.52 -8.54 -12.01
C GLY A 154 -15.45 -7.67 -10.75
N LEU A 155 -16.61 -7.25 -10.22
CA LEU A 155 -16.69 -6.49 -8.97
C LEU A 155 -16.21 -7.29 -7.76
N ILE A 156 -16.64 -8.55 -7.65
CA ILE A 156 -16.23 -9.43 -6.54
C ILE A 156 -14.73 -9.65 -6.59
N VAL A 157 -14.17 -10.01 -7.75
CA VAL A 157 -12.72 -10.18 -7.93
C VAL A 157 -11.97 -8.91 -7.54
N THR A 158 -12.46 -7.75 -7.98
CA THR A 158 -11.75 -6.49 -7.81
C THR A 158 -11.77 -6.02 -6.35
N HIS A 159 -12.92 -6.08 -5.68
CA HIS A 159 -13.12 -5.43 -4.38
C HIS A 159 -13.11 -6.39 -3.17
N CYS A 160 -13.47 -7.66 -3.34
CA CYS A 160 -13.59 -8.60 -2.22
C CYS A 160 -12.29 -8.68 -1.42
N PHE A 161 -11.16 -8.82 -2.12
CA PHE A 161 -9.85 -8.94 -1.46
C PHE A 161 -9.48 -7.67 -0.67
N THR A 162 -9.68 -6.48 -1.24
CA THR A 162 -9.40 -5.21 -0.58
C THR A 162 -10.31 -4.99 0.64
N ILE A 163 -11.59 -5.39 0.56
CA ILE A 163 -12.53 -5.33 1.68
C ILE A 163 -12.08 -6.26 2.82
N LEU A 164 -11.70 -7.51 2.50
CA LEU A 164 -11.20 -8.46 3.50
C LEU A 164 -9.94 -7.94 4.20
N ILE A 165 -9.01 -7.34 3.46
CA ILE A 165 -7.83 -6.71 4.06
C ILE A 165 -8.24 -5.52 4.92
N ALA A 166 -9.14 -4.65 4.46
CA ALA A 166 -9.59 -3.49 5.22
C ALA A 166 -10.23 -3.89 6.56
N LEU A 167 -11.04 -4.95 6.57
CA LEU A 167 -11.60 -5.52 7.80
C LEU A 167 -10.51 -6.04 8.73
N ALA A 168 -9.51 -6.75 8.19
CA ALA A 168 -8.37 -7.21 8.98
C ALA A 168 -7.58 -6.03 9.57
N VAL A 169 -7.31 -4.97 8.78
CA VAL A 169 -6.66 -3.73 9.22
C VAL A 169 -7.43 -3.10 10.38
N LEU A 170 -8.76 -3.02 10.28
CA LEU A 170 -9.63 -2.47 11.33
C LEU A 170 -9.54 -3.27 12.63
N VAL A 171 -9.54 -4.60 12.55
CA VAL A 171 -9.40 -5.46 13.72
C VAL A 171 -8.02 -5.28 14.38
N TYR A 172 -6.94 -5.32 13.60
CA TYR A 172 -5.58 -5.14 14.14
C TYR A 172 -5.35 -3.74 14.70
N SER A 173 -5.92 -2.70 14.09
CA SER A 173 -5.80 -1.33 14.61
C SER A 173 -6.54 -1.16 15.94
N ALA A 174 -7.76 -1.71 16.06
CA ALA A 174 -8.51 -1.72 17.32
C ALA A 174 -7.75 -2.46 18.43
N LEU A 175 -7.15 -3.61 18.13
CA LEU A 175 -6.32 -4.36 19.07
C LEU A 175 -5.07 -3.58 19.48
N ALA A 176 -4.37 -2.97 18.52
CA ALA A 176 -3.18 -2.15 18.80
C ALA A 176 -3.51 -0.99 19.75
N ILE A 177 -4.62 -0.27 19.50
CA ILE A 177 -5.10 0.82 20.34
C ILE A 177 -5.43 0.30 21.74
N ARG A 178 -6.18 -0.80 21.84
CA ARG A 178 -6.55 -1.41 23.13
C ARG A 178 -5.31 -1.73 23.97
N TRP A 179 -4.32 -2.42 23.40
CA TRP A 179 -3.09 -2.76 24.11
C TRP A 179 -2.28 -1.54 24.51
N PHE A 180 -2.21 -0.54 23.63
CA PHE A 180 -1.53 0.72 23.92
C PHE A 180 -2.17 1.46 25.11
N LEU A 181 -3.50 1.51 25.17
CA LEU A 181 -4.24 2.13 26.27
C LEU A 181 -4.03 1.37 27.59
N VAL A 182 -4.16 0.04 27.58
CA VAL A 182 -3.93 -0.80 28.77
C VAL A 182 -2.52 -0.57 29.33
N ARG A 183 -1.51 -0.52 28.47
CA ARG A 183 -0.12 -0.29 28.88
C ARG A 183 0.09 1.10 29.46
N ARG A 184 -0.55 2.12 28.90
CA ARG A 184 -0.48 3.49 29.42
C ARG A 184 -1.12 3.59 30.81
N LEU A 185 -2.21 2.86 31.05
CA LEU A 185 -2.86 2.80 32.36
C LEU A 185 -1.99 2.07 33.40
N GLN A 186 -1.40 0.93 33.03
CA GLN A 186 -0.47 0.20 33.91
C GLN A 186 0.74 1.05 34.31
N PHE A 187 1.34 1.76 33.35
CA PHE A 187 2.49 2.65 33.64
C PHE A 187 2.11 3.80 34.58
N ARG A 188 0.92 4.39 34.40
CA ARG A 188 0.40 5.42 35.31
C ARG A 188 0.15 4.89 36.72
N ALA A 189 -0.37 3.67 36.86
CA ALA A 189 -0.59 3.05 38.16
C ALA A 189 0.72 2.81 38.93
N ILE A 190 1.78 2.38 38.23
CA ILE A 190 3.11 2.18 38.84
C ILE A 190 3.70 3.53 39.30
N LEU A 191 3.58 4.58 38.48
CA LEU A 191 4.05 5.92 38.85
C LEU A 191 3.31 6.47 40.08
N ALA A 192 1.98 6.29 40.13
CA ALA A 192 1.18 6.70 41.28
C ALA A 192 1.59 5.95 42.57
N ALA A 193 1.84 4.64 42.49
CA ALA A 193 2.31 3.86 43.63
C ALA A 193 3.74 4.25 44.10
N SER A 194 4.59 4.77 43.21
CA SER A 194 5.95 5.21 43.56
C SER A 194 6.03 6.58 44.24
N GLN A 195 4.97 7.40 44.16
CA GLN A 195 4.94 8.74 44.77
C GLN A 195 4.41 8.74 46.22
N THR A 196 3.93 7.61 46.72
CA THR A 196 3.30 7.48 48.05
C THR A 196 4.19 6.87 49.13
N GLY A 197 5.52 6.82 48.92
CA GLY A 197 6.51 6.33 49.90
C GLY A 197 7.66 7.30 50.04
#